data_AF-A0A454W9Y1-F1
#
_entry.id   AF-A0A454W9Y1-F1
#
_cell.length_a   1.000
_cell.length_b   1.000
_cell.length_c   1.000
_cell.angle_alpha   90.00
_cell.angle_beta   90.00
_cell.angle_gamma   90.00
#
_symmetry.space_group_name_H-M   'P 1'
#
loop_
_entity.id
_entity.type
_entity.pdbx_description
1 polymer ?
#
loop_
_entity_poly.entity_id
_entity_poly.type
_entity_poly.pdbx_seq_one_letter_code
_entity_poly.pdbx_strand_id
1 'polypeptide(L)' 'MSPDSVTVVPVRSADELNRAIRALWSHPAVPLTDRQREEYARLCAELAAVQRRDVTTAA' A
#
# COMPACT_ATOMS: atom_id res chain seq x y z
N MET A 1 -26.81 1.34 -21.64
CA MET A 1 -26.50 0.76 -20.33
C MET A 1 -25.01 0.48 -20.31
N SER A 2 -24.21 1.41 -19.81
CA SER A 2 -22.78 1.20 -19.59
C SER A 2 -22.63 0.37 -18.33
N PRO A 3 -21.88 -0.74 -18.32
CA PRO A 3 -21.65 -1.47 -17.09
C PRO A 3 -20.78 -0.60 -16.19
N ASP A 4 -21.31 -0.26 -15.02
CA ASP A 4 -20.53 0.23 -13.89
C ASP A 4 -19.34 -0.70 -13.72
N SER A 5 -18.17 -0.21 -14.11
CA SER A 5 -16.92 -0.89 -13.86
C SER A 5 -16.74 -0.83 -12.36
N VAL A 6 -17.23 -1.86 -11.67
CA VAL A 6 -16.87 -2.17 -10.30
C VAL A 6 -15.35 -2.10 -10.31
N THR A 7 -14.81 -1.02 -9.76
CA THR A 7 -13.39 -0.89 -9.56
C THR A 7 -13.09 -1.91 -8.48
N VAL A 8 -12.89 -3.16 -8.91
CA VAL A 8 -12.15 -4.15 -8.15
C VAL A 8 -10.80 -3.49 -8.01
N VAL A 9 -10.61 -2.74 -6.93
CA VAL A 9 -9.31 -2.15 -6.61
C VAL A 9 -8.38 -3.35 -6.61
N PRO A 10 -7.47 -3.47 -7.60
CA PRO A 10 -6.60 -4.63 -7.65
C PRO A 10 -5.87 -4.67 -6.32
N VAL A 11 -5.86 -5.85 -5.69
CA VAL A 11 -5.10 -6.06 -4.45
C VAL A 11 -3.68 -5.61 -4.77
N ARG A 12 -3.25 -4.52 -4.13
CA ARG A 12 -1.96 -3.93 -4.46
C ARG A 12 -0.87 -4.94 -4.15
N SER A 13 0.05 -5.12 -5.08
CA SER A 13 1.20 -6.00 -4.86
C SER A 13 2.12 -5.38 -3.81
N ALA A 14 2.94 -6.20 -3.14
CA ALA A 14 3.91 -5.72 -2.17
C ALA A 14 4.85 -4.64 -2.75
N ASP A 15 5.19 -4.74 -4.03
CA ASP A 15 6.02 -3.76 -4.75
C ASP A 15 5.31 -2.41 -4.95
N GLU A 16 4.00 -2.42 -5.24
CA GLU A 16 3.19 -1.21 -5.37
C GLU A 16 3.03 -0.50 -4.03
N LEU A 17 2.81 -1.27 -2.96
CA LEU A 17 2.75 -0.73 -1.59
C LEU A 17 4.07 -0.11 -1.17
N ASN A 18 5.19 -0.74 -1.48
CA ASN A 18 6.52 -0.16 -1.23
C ASN A 18 6.75 1.13 -2.01
N ARG A 19 6.30 1.21 -3.28
CA ARG A 19 6.35 2.46 -4.06
C ARG A 19 5.50 3.55 -3.42
N ALA A 20 4.27 3.24 -3.01
CA ALA A 20 3.37 4.19 -2.35
C ALA A 20 3.94 4.69 -1.02
N ILE A 21 4.52 3.80 -0.21
CA ILE A 21 5.21 4.15 1.04
C ILE A 21 6.35 5.12 0.73
N ARG A 22 7.23 4.81 -0.22
CA ARG A 22 8.35 5.69 -0.59
C ARG A 22 7.89 7.05 -1.12
N ALA A 23 6.78 7.09 -1.85
CA ALA A 23 6.20 8.32 -2.38
C ALA A 23 5.70 9.29 -1.28
N LEU A 24 5.49 8.82 -0.05
CA LEU A 24 5.17 9.70 1.07
C LEU A 24 6.33 10.66 1.42
N TRP A 25 7.57 10.27 1.15
CA TRP A 25 8.75 11.10 1.39
C TRP A 25 9.09 11.91 0.14
N SER A 26 8.78 13.20 0.16
CA SER A 26 9.29 14.14 -0.85
C SER A 26 10.79 14.42 -0.68
N HIS A 27 11.34 14.24 0.53
CA HIS A 27 12.76 14.40 0.81
C HIS A 27 13.17 13.55 2.03
N PRO A 28 14.32 12.87 2.03
CA PRO A 28 14.72 11.95 3.10
C PRO A 28 14.95 12.63 4.46
N ALA A 29 15.24 13.93 4.47
CA ALA A 29 15.44 14.68 5.72
C ALA A 29 14.15 15.34 6.25
N VAL A 30 13.02 15.24 5.55
CA VAL A 30 11.75 15.84 5.97
C VAL A 30 10.90 14.79 6.68
N PRO A 31 10.49 15.04 7.95
CA PRO A 31 9.59 14.13 8.64
C PRO A 31 8.20 14.13 8.00
N LEU A 32 7.51 12.99 8.06
CA LEU A 32 6.13 12.88 7.64
C LEU A 32 5.23 13.76 8.52
N THR A 33 4.30 14.46 7.88
CA THR A 33 3.17 15.10 8.57
C THR A 33 2.27 14.06 9.23
N ASP A 34 1.44 14.46 10.19
CA ASP A 34 0.52 13.53 10.88
C ASP A 34 -0.39 12.78 9.90
N ARG A 35 -0.92 13.49 8.89
CA ARG A 35 -1.72 12.87 7.82
C ARG A 35 -0.93 11.83 7.02
N GLN A 36 0.33 12.12 6.69
CA GLN A 36 1.19 11.15 6.00
C GLN A 36 1.56 9.97 6.88
N ARG A 37 1.67 10.17 8.21
CA ARG A 37 1.91 9.07 9.16
C ARG A 37 0.72 8.13 9.26
N GLU A 38 -0.50 8.65 9.25
CA GLU A 38 -1.71 7.83 9.18
C GLU A 38 -1.75 6.99 7.91
N GLU A 39 -1.42 7.60 6.76
CA GLU A 39 -1.36 6.89 5.48
C GLU A 39 -0.25 5.84 5.46
N TYR A 40 0.93 6.18 5.99
CA TYR A 40 2.04 5.25 6.17
C TYR A 40 1.61 4.02 6.99
N ALA A 41 0.93 4.23 8.11
CA ALA A 41 0.45 3.14 8.97
C ALA A 41 -0.54 2.22 8.23
N ARG A 42 -1.45 2.80 7.42
CA ARG A 42 -2.37 2.02 6.57
C ARG A 42 -1.64 1.20 5.53
N LEU A 43 -0.69 1.80 4.81
CA LEU A 43 0.10 1.12 3.79
C LEU A 43 0.98 0.00 4.39
N CYS A 44 1.54 0.20 5.57
CA CYS A 44 2.28 -0.84 6.30
C CYS A 44 1.39 -2.01 6.72
N ALA A 45 0.17 -1.75 7.18
CA ALA A 45 -0.79 -2.80 7.52
C ALA A 45 -1.20 -3.61 6.29
N GLU A 46 -1.44 -2.93 5.15
CA GLU A 46 -1.75 -3.57 3.87
C GLU A 46 -0.56 -4.44 3.40
N LEU A 47 0.66 -3.91 3.48
CA LEU A 47 1.89 -4.63 3.09
C LEU A 47 2.10 -5.88 3.95
N ALA A 48 1.87 -5.79 5.27
CA ALA A 48 1.97 -6.93 6.16
C ALA A 48 0.91 -8.01 5.85
N ALA A 49 -0.28 -7.62 5.40
CA ALA A 49 -1.32 -8.56 4.98
C ALA A 49 -0.94 -9.30 3.68
N VAL A 50 -0.38 -8.57 2.71
CA VAL A 50 0.11 -9.16 1.44
C VAL A 50 1.27 -10.12 1.70
N GLN A 51 2.28 -9.73 2.48
CA GLN A 51 3.41 -10.60 2.81
C GLN A 51 2.99 -11.88 3.52
N ARG A 52 2.00 -11.83 4.43
CA ARG A 52 1.48 -13.04 5.07
C ARG A 52 0.76 -13.98 4.09
N ARG A 53 0.07 -13.43 3.09
CA ARG A 53 -0.62 -14.22 2.04
C ARG A 53 0.38 -14.87 1.09
N ASP A 54 1.43 -14.16 0.70
CA ASP A 54 2.52 -14.73 -0.11
C ASP A 54 3.24 -15.88 0.62
N VAL A 55 3.53 -15.72 1.91
CA VAL A 55 4.17 -16.78 2.73
C VAL A 55 3.30 -18.06 2.80
N THR A 56 1.97 -17.91 2.81
CA THR A 56 1.06 -19.07 2.87
C THR A 56 0.98 -19.82 1.53
N THR A 57 1.31 -19.17 0.42
CA THR A 57 1.23 -19.78 -0.92
C THR A 57 2.52 -20.53 -1.29
N ALA A 58 3.60 -20.34 -0.53
CA ALA A 58 4.92 -20.91 -0.80
C ALA A 58 5.21 -22.26 -0.09
N ALA A 59 4.18 -23.00 0.37
CA ALA A 59 4.33 -24.25 1.13
C ALA A 59 3.83 -25.48 0.34
#